data_AF-A0A540WNL9-F1
#
_entry.id   AF-A0A540WNL9-F1
#
_cell.length_a   1.000
_cell.length_b   1.000
_cell.length_c   1.000
_cell.angle_alpha   90.00
_cell.angle_beta   90.00
_cell.angle_gamma   90.00
#
_symmetry.space_group_name_H-M   'P 1'
#
loop_
_entity.id
_entity.type
_entity.pdbx_description
1 polymer ?
#
loop_
_entity_poly.entity_id
_entity_poly.type
_entity_poly.pdbx_seq_one_letter_code
_entity_poly.pdbx_strand_id
1 'polypeptide(L)'
;MSIRERIRTFIVDTFFVDEFGDDDSFLRKGLIDSTGMMELVAFLEQDFGIKLEDKELVPENLDSLTRVVAFVERKQQRLPQVG
;
A
#
# COMPACT_ATOMS: atom_id res chain seq x y z
N MET A 1 -5.42 10.36 11.44
CA MET A 1 -4.91 10.05 10.10
C MET A 1 -5.53 8.74 9.66
N SER A 2 -6.23 8.75 8.53
CA SER A 2 -6.88 7.57 7.95
C SER A 2 -5.83 6.65 7.30
N ILE A 3 -6.16 5.36 7.10
CA ILE A 3 -5.28 4.40 6.37
C ILE A 3 -4.82 5.00 5.03
N ARG A 4 -5.77 5.57 4.28
CA ARG A 4 -5.52 6.26 3.01
C ARG A 4 -4.48 7.36 3.14
N GLU A 5 -4.63 8.25 4.12
CA GLU A 5 -3.74 9.39 4.30
C GLU A 5 -2.32 8.94 4.64
N ARG A 6 -2.18 7.93 5.52
CA ARG A 6 -0.86 7.36 5.86
C ARG A 6 -0.14 6.79 4.64
N ILE A 7 -0.83 5.97 3.85
CA ILE A 7 -0.23 5.36 2.65
C ILE A 7 0.11 6.44 1.62
N ARG A 8 -0.77 7.43 1.41
CA ARG A 8 -0.49 8.54 0.49
C ARG A 8 0.75 9.32 0.93
N THR A 9 0.81 9.71 2.21
CA THR A 9 1.96 10.44 2.75
C THR A 9 3.24 9.64 2.62
N PHE A 10 3.22 8.34 2.93
CA PHE A 10 4.38 7.47 2.76
C PHE A 10 4.87 7.45 1.31
N ILE A 11 3.97 7.29 0.34
CA ILE A 11 4.33 7.24 -1.09
C ILE A 11 4.94 8.58 -1.54
N VAL A 12 4.31 9.70 -1.18
CA VAL A 12 4.79 11.04 -1.53
C VAL A 12 6.17 11.32 -0.92
N ASP A 13 6.36 10.99 0.36
CA ASP A 13 7.60 11.25 1.10
C ASP A 13 8.75 10.33 0.66
N THR A 14 8.44 9.05 0.40
CA THR A 14 9.45 8.02 0.08
C THR A 14 9.86 8.07 -1.39
N PHE A 15 8.89 8.25 -2.30
CA PHE A 15 9.14 8.24 -3.75
C PHE A 15 9.25 9.63 -4.35
N PHE A 16 9.15 10.69 -3.53
CA PHE A 16 9.20 12.10 -3.96
C PHE A 16 8.26 12.40 -5.14
N VAL A 17 7.08 11.76 -5.14
CA VAL A 17 6.07 11.95 -6.18
C VAL A 17 5.16 13.11 -5.81
N ASP A 18 4.74 13.86 -6.83
CA ASP A 18 3.68 14.86 -6.70
C ASP A 18 2.31 14.21 -6.40
N GLU A 19 1.26 15.02 -6.35
CA GLU A 19 -0.10 14.54 -6.15
C GLU A 19 -0.52 13.56 -7.28
N PHE A 20 -0.93 12.35 -6.88
CA PHE A 20 -1.48 11.33 -7.76
C PHE A 20 -2.93 11.01 -7.36
N GLY A 21 -3.73 10.52 -8.31
CA GLY A 21 -5.11 10.13 -8.07
C GLY A 21 -5.24 8.80 -7.31
N ASP A 22 -6.35 8.60 -6.61
CA ASP A 22 -6.52 7.41 -5.76
C ASP A 22 -6.61 6.08 -6.56
N ASP A 23 -6.95 6.14 -7.84
CA ASP A 23 -7.04 4.99 -8.77
C ASP A 23 -5.88 4.97 -9.78
N ASP A 24 -4.91 5.87 -9.63
CA ASP A 24 -3.75 5.91 -10.51
C ASP A 24 -2.86 4.69 -10.32
N SER A 25 -2.50 4.08 -11.44
CA SER A 25 -1.57 2.95 -11.49
C SER A 25 -0.17 3.43 -11.13
N PHE A 26 0.34 2.97 -9.99
CA PHE A 26 1.66 3.29 -9.47
C PHE A 26 2.76 2.88 -10.45
N LEU A 27 2.65 1.66 -11.00
CA LEU A 27 3.66 1.13 -11.92
C LEU A 27 3.54 1.78 -13.31
N ARG A 28 2.33 1.93 -13.86
CA ARG A 28 2.18 2.50 -15.22
C ARG A 28 2.51 3.99 -15.28
N LYS A 29 2.19 4.76 -14.23
CA LYS A 29 2.57 6.17 -14.16
C LYS A 29 4.02 6.38 -13.75
N GLY A 30 4.74 5.32 -13.36
CA GLY A 30 6.11 5.40 -12.87
C GLY A 30 6.22 6.14 -11.54
N LEU A 31 5.18 6.06 -10.71
CA LEU A 31 5.19 6.62 -9.35
C LEU A 31 5.99 5.73 -8.40
N ILE A 32 5.93 4.42 -8.62
CA ILE A 32 6.64 3.41 -7.84
C ILE A 32 7.29 2.44 -8.82
N ASP A 33 8.57 2.13 -8.60
CA ASP A 33 9.30 1.09 -9.33
C ASP A 33 9.18 -0.27 -8.66
N SER A 34 9.69 -1.32 -9.31
CA SER A 34 9.71 -2.68 -8.74
C SER A 34 10.41 -2.77 -7.37
N THR A 35 11.45 -1.96 -7.13
CA THR A 35 12.11 -1.86 -5.81
C THR A 35 11.25 -1.13 -4.79
N GLY A 36 10.59 -0.03 -5.20
CA GLY A 36 9.71 0.73 -4.33
C GLY A 36 8.49 -0.07 -3.87
N MET A 37 8.09 -1.06 -4.66
CA MET A 37 7.05 -2.00 -4.27
C MET A 37 7.38 -2.76 -2.99
N MET A 38 8.62 -3.20 -2.83
CA MET A 38 9.07 -3.92 -1.63
C MET A 38 9.09 -3.00 -0.41
N GLU A 39 9.47 -1.74 -0.58
CA GLU A 39 9.43 -0.73 0.49
C GLU A 39 7.99 -0.44 0.92
N LEU A 40 7.06 -0.32 -0.03
CA LEU A 40 5.64 -0.18 0.27
C LEU A 40 5.12 -1.39 1.05
N VAL A 41 5.45 -2.61 0.62
CA VAL A 41 5.07 -3.84 1.33
C VAL A 41 5.59 -3.82 2.77
N ALA A 42 6.89 -3.53 2.96
CA ALA A 42 7.50 -3.46 4.28
C ALA A 42 6.83 -2.40 5.16
N PHE A 43 6.54 -1.21 4.61
CA PHE A 43 5.78 -0.18 5.31
C PHE A 43 4.39 -0.65 5.74
N LEU A 44 3.66 -1.32 4.85
CA LEU A 44 2.33 -1.82 5.16
C LEU A 44 2.36 -2.86 6.30
N GLU A 45 3.33 -3.77 6.27
CA GLU A 45 3.50 -4.78 7.32
C GLU A 45 3.88 -4.15 8.66
N GLN A 46 4.77 -3.16 8.67
CA GLN A 46 5.22 -2.49 9.89
C GLN A 46 4.18 -1.53 10.48
N ASP A 47 3.56 -0.65 9.68
CA ASP A 47 2.64 0.39 10.18
C ASP A 47 1.26 -0.17 10.53
N PHE A 48 0.79 -1.17 9.79
CA PHE A 48 -0.55 -1.75 9.99
C PHE A 48 -0.55 -3.12 10.66
N GLY A 49 0.63 -3.72 10.91
CA GLY A 49 0.76 -5.03 11.56
C GLY A 49 0.18 -6.18 10.72
N ILE A 50 0.10 -6.01 9.41
CA ILE A 50 -0.40 -7.04 8.49
C ILE A 50 0.76 -7.86 7.93
N LYS A 51 0.45 -9.03 7.37
CA LYS A 51 1.42 -9.84 6.63
C LYS A 51 1.00 -9.99 5.17
N LEU A 52 1.91 -9.64 4.26
CA LEU A 52 1.72 -9.81 2.83
C LEU A 52 2.41 -11.10 2.37
N GLU A 53 1.66 -11.98 1.72
CA GLU A 53 2.20 -13.20 1.11
C GLU A 53 2.65 -12.92 -0.34
N ASP A 54 3.61 -13.68 -0.87
CA ASP A 54 4.13 -13.50 -2.24
C ASP A 54 3.03 -13.49 -3.31
N LYS A 55 1.98 -14.31 -3.13
CA LYS A 55 0.82 -14.37 -4.02
C LYS A 55 -0.05 -13.10 -4.01
N GLU A 56 0.09 -12.28 -2.99
CA GLU A 56 -0.65 -11.03 -2.81
C GLU A 56 0.12 -9.82 -3.33
N LEU A 57 1.43 -9.98 -3.59
CA LEU A 57 2.32 -9.00 -4.19
C LEU A 57 2.08 -8.86 -5.70
N VAL A 58 0.82 -8.64 -6.06
CA VAL A 58 0.37 -8.48 -7.44
C VAL A 58 -0.18 -7.07 -7.66
N PRO A 59 -0.06 -6.53 -8.88
CA PRO A 59 -0.61 -5.23 -9.23
C PRO A 59 -2.10 -5.10 -8.88
N GLU A 60 -2.86 -6.19 -8.98
CA GLU A 60 -4.29 -6.19 -8.68
C GLU A 60 -4.61 -5.78 -7.24
N ASN A 61 -3.70 -6.00 -6.27
CA ASN A 61 -3.88 -5.61 -4.88
C ASN A 61 -3.18 -4.30 -4.52
N LEU A 62 -2.13 -3.95 -5.24
CA LEU A 62 -1.17 -2.94 -4.75
C LEU A 62 -0.81 -1.86 -5.78
N ASP A 63 -1.34 -1.90 -6.99
CA ASP A 63 -1.01 -0.95 -8.07
C ASP A 63 -1.72 0.41 -7.93
N SER A 64 -2.60 0.61 -6.95
CA SER A 64 -3.20 1.93 -6.72
C SER A 64 -3.54 2.14 -5.24
N LEU A 65 -3.69 3.39 -4.83
CA LEU A 65 -3.96 3.73 -3.43
C LEU A 65 -5.27 3.11 -2.96
N THR A 66 -6.30 3.15 -3.80
CA THR A 66 -7.60 2.53 -3.50
C THR A 66 -7.46 1.03 -3.27
N ARG A 67 -6.66 0.34 -4.10
CA ARG A 67 -6.43 -1.11 -3.96
C ARG A 67 -5.66 -1.44 -2.69
N VAL A 68 -4.58 -0.70 -2.41
CA VAL A 68 -3.77 -0.90 -1.20
C VAL A 68 -4.60 -0.66 0.06
N VAL A 69 -5.37 0.43 0.11
CA VAL A 69 -6.25 0.75 1.24
C VAL A 69 -7.25 -0.38 1.46
N ALA A 70 -7.96 -0.80 0.42
CA ALA A 70 -8.93 -1.89 0.51
C ALA A 70 -8.28 -3.22 0.93
N PHE A 71 -7.04 -3.48 0.50
CA PHE A 71 -6.28 -4.65 0.89
C PHE A 71 -5.94 -4.63 2.38
N VAL A 72 -5.42 -3.50 2.88
CA VAL A 72 -5.08 -3.30 4.29
C VAL A 72 -6.32 -3.45 5.18
N GLU A 73 -7.43 -2.82 4.81
CA GLU A 73 -8.70 -2.92 5.55
C GLU A 73 -9.17 -4.38 5.65
N ARG A 74 -9.12 -5.13 4.54
CA ARG A 74 -9.49 -6.56 4.52
C ARG A 74 -8.57 -7.40 5.41
N LYS A 75 -7.27 -7.10 5.44
CA LYS A 75 -6.29 -7.80 6.29
C LYS A 75 -6.55 -7.52 7.77
N GLN A 76 -6.79 -6.26 8.13
CA GLN A 76 -7.11 -5.86 9.51
C GLN A 76 -8.41 -6.49 10.02
N GLN A 77 -9.42 -6.66 9.17
CA GLN A 77 -10.64 -7.38 9.55
C GLN A 77 -10.45 -8.89 9.73
N ARG A 78 -9.43 -9.47 9.09
CA ARG A 78 -9.12 -10.91 9.15
C ARG A 78 -8.13 -11.28 10.26
N LEU A 79 -7.40 -10.31 10.80
CA LEU A 79 -6.58 -10.52 11.97
C LEU A 79 -7.52 -10.85 13.15
N PRO A 80 -7.40 -12.03 13.79
CA PRO A 80 -8.12 -12.27 15.02
C PRO A 80 -7.68 -11.20 16.01
N GLN A 81 -8.64 -10.41 16.50
CA GLN A 81 -8.44 -9.51 17.64
C GLN A 81 -8.06 -10.42 18.81
N VAL A 82 -6.75 -10.64 19.01
CA VAL A 82 -6.28 -11.29 20.23
C VAL A 82 -6.56 -10.26 21.33
N GLY A 83 -7.61 -10.56 22.10
CA GLY A 83 -8.13 -9.71 23.17
C GLY A 83 -7.15 -9.53 24.33
#